data_AF-A0A1F7TWC8-F1
#
_entry.id   AF-A0A1F7TWC8-F1
#
_cell.length_a   1.000
_cell.length_b   1.000
_cell.length_c   1.000
_cell.angle_alpha   90.00
_cell.angle_beta   90.00
_cell.angle_gamma   90.00
#
_symmetry.space_group_name_H-M   'P 1'
#
loop_
_entity.id
_entity.type
_entity.pdbx_description
1 polymer ?
#
loop_
_entity_poly.entity_id
_entity_poly.type
_entity_poly.pdbx_seq_one_letter_code
_entity_poly.pdbx_strand_id
1 'polypeptide(L)'
;MKQVFWVFGFLILIVAIFGVAWMVRVPAVVITKEEAVSVSIPFPIDQRLRQGINECGPYSAAAAIAGVTGVFTDPREIVASTKWRLPSGGTLPWGMTAVLKDRDLSPREFTARHLSYNDRMRAVVSELQRGHPVILLGRKEGTLHYITVLGYDRETDTFHLYDSWYPQGDDGHTIDDNGAESGNRTLSRSELLSFWQGGGVGPFYRWYGIAVASSANESS
;
A
#
# COMPACT_ATOMS: atom_id res chain seq x y z
N MET A 1 -26.03 -6.24 -39.55
CA MET A 1 -24.71 -5.55 -39.52
C MET A 1 -24.73 -4.20 -38.80
N LYS A 2 -25.64 -3.26 -39.11
CA LYS A 2 -25.66 -1.92 -38.46
C LYS A 2 -25.85 -1.98 -36.93
N GLN A 3 -26.75 -2.81 -36.40
CA GLN A 3 -26.95 -2.93 -34.94
C GLN A 3 -25.73 -3.48 -34.19
N VAL A 4 -24.99 -4.43 -34.77
CA VAL A 4 -23.77 -4.99 -34.17
C VAL A 4 -22.68 -3.92 -34.06
N PHE A 5 -22.51 -3.08 -35.09
CA PHE A 5 -21.57 -1.95 -35.07
C PHE A 5 -21.89 -0.92 -33.97
N TRP A 6 -23.17 -0.63 -33.73
CA TRP A 6 -23.59 0.29 -32.67
C TRP A 6 -23.34 -0.28 -31.26
N VAL A 7 -23.58 -1.57 -31.06
CA VAL A 7 -23.28 -2.23 -29.77
C VAL A 7 -21.78 -2.21 -29.48
N PHE A 8 -20.93 -2.54 -30.47
CA PHE A 8 -19.47 -2.48 -30.28
C PHE A 8 -18.97 -1.04 -30.06
N GLY A 9 -19.49 -0.06 -30.80
CA GLY A 9 -19.15 1.35 -30.59
C GLY A 9 -19.53 1.85 -29.19
N PHE A 10 -20.70 1.46 -28.68
CA PHE A 10 -21.15 1.81 -27.34
C PHE A 10 -20.32 1.13 -26.24
N LEU A 11 -19.93 -0.13 -26.44
CA LEU A 11 -19.08 -0.87 -25.49
C LEU A 11 -17.67 -0.26 -25.41
N ILE A 12 -17.10 0.13 -26.56
CA ILE A 12 -15.82 0.84 -26.61
C ILE A 12 -15.92 2.19 -25.91
N LEU A 13 -17.02 2.93 -26.13
CA LEU A 13 -17.26 4.22 -25.48
C LEU A 13 -17.38 4.06 -23.95
N ILE A 14 -18.09 3.04 -23.46
CA ILE A 14 -18.16 2.72 -22.03
C ILE A 14 -16.76 2.44 -21.49
N VAL A 15 -15.99 1.54 -22.12
CA VAL A 15 -14.63 1.22 -21.68
C VAL A 15 -13.72 2.45 -21.71
N ALA A 16 -13.86 3.32 -22.72
CA ALA A 16 -13.12 4.57 -22.81
C ALA A 16 -13.53 5.55 -21.70
N ILE A 17 -14.82 5.72 -21.41
CA ILE A 17 -15.32 6.58 -20.33
C ILE A 17 -14.84 6.06 -18.98
N PHE A 18 -14.97 4.77 -18.70
CA PHE A 18 -14.49 4.16 -17.46
C PHE A 18 -12.96 4.23 -17.36
N GLY A 19 -12.24 4.05 -18.46
CA GLY A 19 -10.78 4.19 -18.52
C GLY A 19 -10.30 5.62 -18.27
N VAL A 20 -10.96 6.62 -18.87
CA VAL A 20 -10.67 8.04 -18.65
C VAL A 20 -11.03 8.46 -17.23
N ALA A 21 -12.22 8.07 -16.73
CA ALA A 21 -12.63 8.36 -15.35
C ALA A 21 -11.66 7.75 -14.32
N TRP A 22 -11.07 6.59 -14.63
CA TRP A 22 -10.01 6.00 -13.82
C TRP A 22 -8.72 6.81 -13.85
N MET A 23 -8.25 7.22 -15.03
CA MET A 23 -7.02 8.00 -15.17
C MET A 23 -7.11 9.37 -14.48
N VAL A 24 -8.29 10.00 -14.50
CA VAL A 24 -8.53 11.30 -13.84
C VAL A 24 -8.54 11.17 -12.30
N ARG A 25 -8.77 9.98 -11.76
CA ARG A 25 -8.91 9.76 -10.31
C ARG A 25 -7.60 9.54 -9.57
N VAL A 26 -6.49 9.27 -10.27
CA VAL A 26 -5.21 9.00 -9.61
C VAL A 26 -4.45 10.32 -9.46
N PRO A 27 -4.32 10.86 -8.24
CA PRO A 27 -3.62 12.11 -8.01
C PRO A 27 -2.15 12.02 -8.40
N ALA A 28 -1.57 13.18 -8.73
CA ALA A 28 -0.16 13.32 -9.03
C ALA A 28 0.69 12.80 -7.86
N VAL A 29 1.76 12.10 -8.20
CA VAL A 29 2.76 11.64 -7.23
C VAL A 29 3.63 12.83 -6.84
N VAL A 30 3.79 13.07 -5.55
CA VAL A 30 4.68 14.12 -5.04
C VAL A 30 6.08 13.54 -4.92
N ILE A 31 7.06 14.16 -5.56
CA ILE A 31 8.47 13.76 -5.50
C ILE A 31 9.29 14.93 -4.96
N THR A 32 9.95 14.71 -3.83
CA THR A 32 10.95 15.61 -3.25
C THR A 32 12.25 15.53 -4.07
N LYS A 33 12.97 16.66 -4.15
CA LYS A 33 14.27 16.70 -4.84
C LYS A 33 15.39 16.03 -4.03
N GLU A 34 15.27 16.02 -2.71
CA GLU A 34 16.28 15.48 -1.79
C GLU A 34 15.69 14.38 -0.92
N GLU A 35 16.31 13.19 -0.97
CA GLU A 35 16.00 12.08 -0.07
C GLU A 35 16.69 12.32 1.29
N ALA A 36 15.94 12.14 2.38
CA ALA A 36 16.49 12.19 3.73
C ALA A 36 17.52 11.09 3.93
N VAL A 37 18.45 11.29 4.87
CA VAL A 37 19.46 10.28 5.23
C VAL A 37 18.79 9.01 5.73
N SER A 38 17.86 9.16 6.67
CA SER A 38 16.97 8.08 7.10
C SER A 38 15.62 8.65 7.51
N VAL A 39 14.60 7.80 7.44
CA VAL A 39 13.23 8.08 7.89
C VAL A 39 12.71 6.82 8.55
N SER A 40 12.06 6.96 9.71
CA SER A 40 11.41 5.86 10.40
C SER A 40 10.10 6.35 11.02
N ILE A 41 9.01 5.68 10.66
CA ILE A 41 7.68 5.89 11.22
C ILE A 41 7.44 4.79 12.26
N PRO A 42 7.24 5.13 13.55
CA PRO A 42 7.14 4.14 14.61
C PRO A 42 6.11 3.05 14.35
N PHE A 43 6.48 1.81 14.63
CA PHE A 43 5.58 0.66 14.63
C PHE A 43 5.86 -0.21 15.86
N PRO A 44 4.85 -0.58 16.67
CA PRO A 44 5.07 -1.41 17.84
C PRO A 44 5.53 -2.83 17.43
N ILE A 45 6.75 -3.20 17.81
CA ILE A 45 7.36 -4.49 17.38
C ILE A 45 6.62 -5.72 17.93
N ASP A 46 5.99 -5.58 19.09
CA ASP A 46 5.10 -6.58 19.70
C ASP A 46 3.81 -6.77 18.90
N GLN A 47 3.54 -5.93 17.91
CA GLN A 47 2.35 -5.98 17.07
C GLN A 47 2.63 -6.47 15.65
N ARG A 48 3.76 -7.16 15.44
CA ARG A 48 4.12 -7.86 14.19
C ARG A 48 3.26 -9.11 13.94
N LEU A 49 1.94 -9.00 14.10
CA LEU A 49 0.99 -10.10 13.99
C LEU A 49 1.07 -10.77 12.63
N ARG A 50 0.94 -12.08 12.59
CA ARG A 50 0.87 -12.83 11.33
C ARG A 50 -0.58 -12.85 10.85
N GLN A 51 -0.78 -12.63 9.56
CA GLN A 51 -2.13 -12.68 8.98
C GLN A 51 -2.67 -14.10 8.81
N GLY A 52 -4.00 -14.21 8.74
CA GLY A 52 -4.69 -15.33 8.11
C GLY A 52 -4.74 -15.25 6.59
N ILE A 53 -5.49 -16.18 5.99
CA ILE A 53 -5.67 -16.27 4.54
C ILE A 53 -6.36 -15.01 4.02
N ASN A 54 -5.74 -14.32 3.06
CA ASN A 54 -6.30 -13.13 2.39
C ASN A 54 -6.60 -11.94 3.31
N GLU A 55 -5.86 -11.81 4.41
CA GLU A 55 -6.01 -10.70 5.38
C GLU A 55 -4.92 -9.61 5.26
N CYS A 56 -4.01 -9.70 4.27
CA CYS A 56 -2.88 -8.78 4.11
C CYS A 56 -3.27 -7.30 4.04
N GLY A 57 -4.43 -7.00 3.46
CA GLY A 57 -5.00 -5.65 3.41
C GLY A 57 -5.25 -5.08 4.81
N PRO A 58 -6.20 -5.63 5.59
CA PRO A 58 -6.45 -5.20 6.96
C PRO A 58 -5.21 -5.14 7.87
N TYR A 59 -4.28 -6.08 7.74
CA TYR A 59 -3.04 -6.07 8.52
C TYR A 59 -2.12 -4.91 8.09
N SER A 60 -1.99 -4.65 6.78
CA SER A 60 -1.28 -3.47 6.29
C SER A 60 -1.95 -2.16 6.73
N ALA A 61 -3.29 -2.11 6.72
CA ALA A 61 -4.02 -0.96 7.23
C ALA A 61 -3.74 -0.72 8.72
N ALA A 62 -3.72 -1.77 9.56
CA ALA A 62 -3.40 -1.66 10.97
C ALA A 62 -2.01 -1.05 11.20
N ALA A 63 -1.00 -1.48 10.43
CA ALA A 63 0.34 -0.91 10.52
C ALA A 63 0.39 0.56 10.10
N ALA A 64 -0.31 0.94 9.03
CA ALA A 64 -0.39 2.34 8.63
C ALA A 64 -1.13 3.21 9.65
N ILE A 65 -2.23 2.69 10.23
CA ILE A 65 -2.97 3.37 11.32
C ILE A 65 -2.06 3.58 12.52
N ALA A 66 -1.33 2.55 12.95
CA ALA A 66 -0.39 2.64 14.05
C ALA A 66 0.72 3.66 13.77
N GLY A 67 1.27 3.67 12.55
CA GLY A 67 2.30 4.62 12.14
C GLY A 67 1.84 6.08 12.14
N VAL A 68 0.58 6.35 11.79
CA VAL A 68 0.04 7.72 11.77
C VAL A 68 -0.47 8.17 13.15
N THR A 69 -1.11 7.29 13.91
CA THR A 69 -1.82 7.65 15.14
C THR A 69 -1.05 7.33 16.41
N GLY A 70 -0.02 6.49 16.32
CA GLY A 70 0.65 5.89 17.49
C GLY A 70 -0.19 4.84 18.22
N VAL A 71 -1.42 4.57 17.78
CA VAL A 71 -2.35 3.63 18.41
C VAL A 71 -2.46 2.38 17.55
N PHE A 72 -2.14 1.24 18.14
CA PHE A 72 -2.33 -0.04 17.46
C PHE A 72 -3.80 -0.46 17.49
N THR A 73 -4.36 -0.76 16.32
CA THR A 73 -5.69 -1.36 16.17
C THR A 73 -5.50 -2.83 15.79
N ASP A 74 -6.18 -3.74 16.49
CA ASP A 74 -6.12 -5.17 16.14
C ASP A 74 -6.60 -5.38 14.69
N PRO A 75 -5.76 -5.92 13.80
CA PRO A 75 -6.13 -6.09 12.40
C PRO A 75 -7.32 -7.03 12.20
N ARG A 76 -7.64 -7.90 13.16
CA ARG A 76 -8.81 -8.78 13.13
C ARG A 76 -10.12 -7.99 13.26
N GLU A 77 -10.12 -6.89 14.00
CA GLU A 77 -11.25 -5.96 14.06
C GLU A 77 -11.44 -5.25 12.72
N ILE A 78 -10.33 -4.93 12.05
CA ILE A 78 -10.35 -4.37 10.70
C ILE A 78 -10.91 -5.40 9.71
N VAL A 79 -10.47 -6.65 9.78
CA VAL A 79 -11.00 -7.76 8.95
C VAL A 79 -12.53 -7.85 9.10
N ALA A 80 -13.04 -7.87 10.34
CA ALA A 80 -14.46 -8.01 10.63
C ALA A 80 -15.30 -6.81 10.17
N SER A 81 -14.74 -5.59 10.22
CA SER A 81 -15.44 -4.35 9.82
C SER A 81 -15.35 -4.05 8.32
N THR A 82 -14.42 -4.67 7.59
CA THR A 82 -14.20 -4.40 6.16
C THR A 82 -15.32 -4.98 5.29
N LYS A 83 -16.21 -4.13 4.79
CA LYS A 83 -17.34 -4.51 3.90
C LYS A 83 -16.91 -4.86 2.47
N TRP A 84 -15.73 -4.44 2.04
CA TRP A 84 -15.24 -4.54 0.66
C TRP A 84 -14.26 -5.70 0.46
N ARG A 85 -14.67 -6.89 0.93
CA ARG A 85 -13.91 -8.14 0.75
C ARG A 85 -14.50 -8.95 -0.41
N LEU A 86 -13.63 -9.55 -1.20
CA LEU A 86 -14.01 -10.54 -2.21
C LEU A 86 -14.55 -11.81 -1.53
N PRO A 87 -15.29 -12.68 -2.26
CA PRO A 87 -15.67 -13.99 -1.73
C PRO A 87 -14.48 -14.85 -1.26
N SER A 88 -13.29 -14.62 -1.82
CA SER A 88 -12.05 -15.25 -1.37
C SER A 88 -11.50 -14.67 -0.06
N GLY A 89 -12.05 -13.58 0.46
CA GLY A 89 -11.55 -12.81 1.59
C GLY A 89 -10.60 -11.67 1.21
N GLY A 90 -10.08 -11.62 -0.02
CA GLY A 90 -9.15 -10.57 -0.44
C GLY A 90 -9.76 -9.16 -0.36
N THR A 91 -8.98 -8.17 0.06
CA THR A 91 -9.44 -6.77 0.16
C THR A 91 -9.08 -5.99 -1.09
N LEU A 92 -10.08 -5.33 -1.68
CA LEU A 92 -9.88 -4.55 -2.90
C LEU A 92 -9.26 -3.17 -2.56
N PRO A 93 -8.53 -2.55 -3.50
CA PRO A 93 -7.88 -1.25 -3.28
C PRO A 93 -8.80 -0.16 -2.71
N TRP A 94 -9.99 0.03 -3.27
CA TRP A 94 -10.96 1.01 -2.73
C TRP A 94 -11.51 0.62 -1.35
N GLY A 95 -11.49 -0.68 -1.01
CA GLY A 95 -11.84 -1.18 0.31
C GLY A 95 -10.81 -0.76 1.36
N MET A 96 -9.52 -0.77 1.00
CA MET A 96 -8.45 -0.23 1.85
C MET A 96 -8.64 1.25 2.12
N THR A 97 -8.92 2.05 1.08
CA THR A 97 -9.21 3.48 1.21
C THR A 97 -10.41 3.73 2.13
N ALA A 98 -11.49 2.95 2.01
CA ALA A 98 -12.66 3.08 2.88
C ALA A 98 -12.33 2.79 4.35
N VAL A 99 -11.60 1.69 4.61
CA VAL A 99 -11.16 1.30 5.97
C VAL A 99 -10.35 2.40 6.66
N LEU A 100 -9.48 3.07 5.92
CA LEU A 100 -8.64 4.17 6.44
C LEU A 100 -9.48 5.43 6.69
N LYS A 101 -10.40 5.78 5.77
CA LYS A 101 -11.31 6.92 5.94
C LYS A 101 -12.28 6.76 7.10
N ASP A 102 -12.77 5.54 7.34
CA ASP A 102 -13.66 5.22 8.47
C ASP A 102 -12.97 5.42 9.84
N ARG A 103 -11.65 5.70 9.86
CA ARG A 103 -10.83 5.96 11.05
C ARG A 103 -10.22 7.37 11.06
N ASP A 104 -10.86 8.31 10.37
CA ASP A 104 -10.45 9.72 10.33
C ASP A 104 -9.00 9.92 9.85
N LEU A 105 -8.58 9.08 8.88
CA LEU A 105 -7.33 9.23 8.15
C LEU A 105 -7.60 9.74 6.74
N SER A 106 -6.58 10.37 6.14
CA SER A 106 -6.59 10.87 4.77
C SER A 106 -5.75 9.96 3.87
N PRO A 107 -6.31 8.85 3.35
CA PRO A 107 -5.60 8.01 2.38
C PRO A 107 -5.58 8.66 1.00
N ARG A 108 -4.39 8.71 0.40
CA ARG A 108 -4.18 9.12 -0.98
C ARG A 108 -3.65 7.95 -1.80
N GLU A 109 -4.51 7.42 -2.65
CA GLU A 109 -4.15 6.41 -3.63
C GLU A 109 -3.26 7.01 -4.71
N PHE A 110 -2.27 6.27 -5.21
CA PHE A 110 -1.45 6.69 -6.33
C PHE A 110 -1.01 5.49 -7.19
N THR A 111 -0.65 5.75 -8.45
CA THR A 111 0.09 4.80 -9.28
C THR A 111 1.37 5.42 -9.81
N ALA A 112 2.48 4.71 -9.64
CA ALA A 112 3.79 5.09 -10.14
C ALA A 112 4.10 4.47 -11.52
N ARG A 113 3.06 4.03 -12.27
CA ARG A 113 3.24 3.35 -13.56
C ARG A 113 3.99 4.19 -14.59
N HIS A 114 3.76 5.50 -14.60
CA HIS A 114 4.32 6.45 -15.57
C HIS A 114 5.73 6.96 -15.18
N LEU A 115 6.21 6.63 -13.98
CA LEU A 115 7.49 7.09 -13.44
C LEU A 115 8.65 6.21 -13.90
N SER A 116 9.88 6.76 -13.89
CA SER A 116 11.10 5.95 -14.03
C SER A 116 11.31 5.07 -12.79
N TYR A 117 12.11 4.00 -12.88
CA TYR A 117 12.38 3.14 -11.71
C TYR A 117 12.89 3.93 -10.50
N ASN A 118 13.78 4.90 -10.71
CA ASN A 118 14.29 5.75 -9.63
C ASN A 118 13.22 6.69 -9.07
N ASP A 119 12.39 7.28 -9.93
CA ASP A 119 11.28 8.15 -9.51
C ASP A 119 10.22 7.38 -8.70
N ARG A 120 10.00 6.09 -9.00
CA ARG A 120 9.04 5.25 -8.25
C ARG A 120 9.41 5.13 -6.78
N MET A 121 10.69 4.90 -6.48
CA MET A 121 11.15 4.77 -5.11
C MET A 121 11.24 6.13 -4.43
N ARG A 122 11.69 7.16 -5.15
CA ARG A 122 11.64 8.54 -4.64
C ARG A 122 10.24 8.95 -4.21
N ALA A 123 9.20 8.55 -4.95
CA ALA A 123 7.82 8.78 -4.54
C ALA A 123 7.48 8.17 -3.18
N VAL A 124 7.91 6.94 -2.92
CA VAL A 124 7.70 6.28 -1.62
C VAL A 124 8.46 7.03 -0.53
N VAL A 125 9.74 7.34 -0.76
CA VAL A 125 10.58 8.09 0.19
C VAL A 125 9.99 9.46 0.50
N SER A 126 9.46 10.17 -0.49
CA SER A 126 8.82 11.48 -0.31
C SER A 126 7.60 11.44 0.62
N GLU A 127 6.81 10.37 0.57
CA GLU A 127 5.67 10.19 1.49
C GLU A 127 6.17 9.87 2.90
N LEU A 128 7.16 8.98 3.03
CA LEU A 128 7.76 8.66 4.32
C LEU A 128 8.34 9.91 4.99
N GLN A 129 9.06 10.76 4.24
CA GLN A 129 9.61 12.04 4.74
C GLN A 129 8.54 12.98 5.29
N ARG A 130 7.29 12.85 4.83
CA ARG A 130 6.14 13.62 5.32
C ARG A 130 5.46 12.96 6.52
N GLY A 131 6.00 11.86 7.02
CA GLY A 131 5.39 11.05 8.08
C GLY A 131 4.20 10.22 7.60
N HIS A 132 4.11 9.93 6.30
CA HIS A 132 3.01 9.13 5.75
C HIS A 132 3.48 7.70 5.48
N PRO A 133 3.00 6.68 6.22
CA PRO A 133 3.20 5.28 5.85
C PRO A 133 2.66 5.02 4.45
N VAL A 134 3.32 4.12 3.72
CA VAL A 134 2.93 3.78 2.34
C VAL A 134 2.54 2.31 2.27
N ILE A 135 1.26 2.05 2.03
CA ILE A 135 0.77 0.70 1.73
C ILE A 135 1.00 0.43 0.25
N LEU A 136 1.71 -0.65 -0.08
CA LEU A 136 1.99 -1.05 -1.46
C LEU A 136 1.27 -2.36 -1.82
N LEU A 137 0.65 -2.40 -3.00
CA LEU A 137 0.13 -3.63 -3.58
C LEU A 137 1.19 -4.21 -4.54
N GLY A 138 1.75 -5.36 -4.18
CA GLY A 138 2.73 -6.07 -4.99
C GLY A 138 2.34 -7.51 -5.25
N ARG A 139 3.36 -8.34 -5.52
CA ARG A 139 3.20 -9.80 -5.69
C ARG A 139 4.24 -10.55 -4.90
N LYS A 140 3.78 -11.54 -4.16
CA LYS A 140 4.59 -12.49 -3.39
C LYS A 140 4.13 -13.90 -3.73
N GLU A 141 5.06 -14.77 -4.11
CA GLU A 141 4.77 -16.18 -4.45
C GLU A 141 3.59 -16.35 -5.43
N GLY A 142 3.57 -15.51 -6.47
CA GLY A 142 2.52 -15.54 -7.49
C GLY A 142 1.18 -14.89 -7.08
N THR A 143 1.01 -14.51 -5.81
CA THR A 143 -0.24 -13.96 -5.26
C THR A 143 -0.11 -12.46 -5.00
N LEU A 144 -1.21 -11.71 -5.20
CA LEU A 144 -1.27 -10.28 -4.86
C LEU A 144 -1.18 -10.10 -3.34
N HIS A 145 -0.36 -9.16 -2.91
CA HIS A 145 -0.05 -8.99 -1.49
C HIS A 145 0.12 -7.51 -1.13
N TYR A 146 -0.39 -7.12 0.04
CA TYR A 146 -0.18 -5.79 0.59
C TYR A 146 0.92 -5.83 1.65
N ILE A 147 1.77 -4.81 1.64
CA ILE A 147 2.75 -4.53 2.70
C ILE A 147 2.69 -3.04 3.05
N THR A 148 3.19 -2.67 4.24
CA THR A 148 3.28 -1.26 4.66
C THR A 148 4.73 -0.86 4.83
N VAL A 149 5.19 0.12 4.04
CA VAL A 149 6.51 0.72 4.18
C VAL A 149 6.44 1.80 5.25
N LEU A 150 7.37 1.72 6.19
CA LEU A 150 7.42 2.54 7.41
C LEU A 150 8.75 3.29 7.54
N GLY A 151 9.80 2.87 6.85
CA GLY A 151 11.09 3.55 6.90
C GLY A 151 11.94 3.37 5.65
N TYR A 152 12.98 4.19 5.58
CA TYR A 152 13.99 4.19 4.53
C TYR A 152 15.34 4.60 5.12
N ASP A 153 16.40 3.89 4.74
CA ASP A 153 17.78 4.24 5.05
C ASP A 153 18.58 4.41 3.75
N ARG A 154 19.14 5.60 3.56
CA ARG A 154 19.85 5.98 2.32
C ARG A 154 21.27 5.44 2.27
N GLU A 155 21.92 5.23 3.41
CA GLU A 155 23.30 4.74 3.46
C GLU A 155 23.38 3.28 3.00
N THR A 156 22.37 2.49 3.36
CA THR A 156 22.23 1.08 2.98
C THR A 156 21.33 0.86 1.77
N ASP A 157 20.60 1.90 1.33
CA ASP A 157 19.57 1.87 0.28
C ASP A 157 18.48 0.79 0.53
N THR A 158 18.00 0.76 1.78
CA THR A 158 17.01 -0.21 2.25
C THR A 158 15.74 0.44 2.76
N PHE A 159 14.65 -0.32 2.72
CA PHE A 159 13.32 0.06 3.18
C PHE A 159 12.89 -0.87 4.32
N HIS A 160 12.36 -0.27 5.37
CA HIS A 160 11.82 -0.98 6.52
C HIS A 160 10.30 -1.03 6.41
N LEU A 161 9.74 -2.22 6.56
CA LEU A 161 8.34 -2.48 6.26
C LEU A 161 7.75 -3.53 7.17
N TYR A 162 6.43 -3.52 7.22
CA TYR A 162 5.64 -4.58 7.80
C TYR A 162 5.01 -5.46 6.71
N ASP A 163 5.39 -6.74 6.70
CA ASP A 163 4.85 -7.81 5.87
C ASP A 163 4.15 -8.85 6.75
N SER A 164 2.81 -8.79 6.82
CA SER A 164 2.03 -9.71 7.65
C SER A 164 2.05 -11.16 7.17
N TRP A 165 2.49 -11.42 5.94
CA TRP A 165 2.70 -12.76 5.38
C TRP A 165 4.18 -13.17 5.43
N TYR A 166 4.98 -12.59 6.32
CA TYR A 166 6.35 -13.02 6.56
C TYR A 166 6.40 -14.29 7.44
N PRO A 167 7.43 -15.17 7.37
CA PRO A 167 7.49 -16.44 8.10
C PRO A 167 7.09 -16.33 9.57
N GLN A 168 6.51 -17.41 10.10
CA GLN A 168 5.91 -17.40 11.44
C GLN A 168 7.02 -17.46 12.48
N GLY A 169 6.97 -16.54 13.44
CA GLY A 169 7.72 -16.60 14.68
C GLY A 169 6.83 -17.07 15.82
N ASP A 170 7.08 -16.52 17.01
CA ASP A 170 6.39 -16.95 18.23
C ASP A 170 4.97 -16.37 18.37
N ASP A 171 4.09 -17.10 19.04
CA ASP A 171 2.78 -16.64 19.53
C ASP A 171 1.89 -15.92 18.50
N GLY A 172 1.86 -16.42 17.25
CA GLY A 172 1.00 -15.86 16.20
C GLY A 172 1.57 -14.61 15.52
N HIS A 173 2.85 -14.31 15.74
CA HIS A 173 3.55 -13.20 15.11
C HIS A 173 4.44 -13.68 13.96
N THR A 174 4.89 -12.75 13.13
CA THR A 174 5.94 -13.02 12.13
C THR A 174 7.32 -13.00 12.77
N ILE A 175 8.32 -13.63 12.15
CA ILE A 175 9.73 -13.35 12.49
C ILE A 175 10.01 -11.86 12.27
N ASP A 176 10.93 -11.33 13.07
CA ASP A 176 11.53 -10.01 12.92
C ASP A 176 12.95 -10.19 12.35
N ASP A 177 13.21 -9.65 11.16
CA ASP A 177 14.54 -9.66 10.54
C ASP A 177 15.23 -8.28 10.50
N ASN A 178 14.55 -7.24 10.98
CA ASN A 178 15.03 -5.86 10.96
C ASN A 178 15.28 -5.26 12.35
N GLY A 179 14.99 -6.00 13.42
CA GLY A 179 15.42 -5.71 14.78
C GLY A 179 14.84 -4.43 15.34
N ALA A 180 15.67 -3.39 15.49
CA ALA A 180 15.24 -2.11 16.03
C ALA A 180 14.51 -1.22 15.01
N GLU A 181 14.50 -1.61 13.73
CA GLU A 181 13.88 -0.83 12.67
C GLU A 181 12.36 -1.04 12.60
N SER A 182 11.65 -0.05 12.06
CA SER A 182 10.18 -0.09 12.03
C SER A 182 9.62 -1.21 11.14
N GLY A 183 8.66 -1.96 11.66
CA GLY A 183 8.00 -3.07 10.95
C GLY A 183 8.52 -4.43 11.41
N ASN A 184 8.77 -5.33 10.47
CA ASN A 184 9.29 -6.68 10.74
C ASN A 184 10.27 -7.17 9.66
N ARG A 185 10.53 -6.35 8.65
CA ARG A 185 11.31 -6.74 7.48
C ARG A 185 12.08 -5.59 6.87
N THR A 186 13.30 -5.87 6.42
CA THR A 186 14.08 -4.97 5.56
C THR A 186 14.17 -5.51 4.13
N LEU A 187 13.92 -4.64 3.15
CA LEU A 187 14.15 -4.93 1.73
C LEU A 187 15.11 -3.91 1.13
N SER A 188 16.02 -4.35 0.27
CA SER A 188 16.74 -3.42 -0.61
C SER A 188 15.76 -2.73 -1.57
N ARG A 189 16.17 -1.58 -2.10
CA ARG A 189 15.43 -0.87 -3.15
C ARG A 189 15.01 -1.79 -4.31
N SER A 190 15.90 -2.67 -4.74
CA SER A 190 15.66 -3.56 -5.88
C SER A 190 14.61 -4.64 -5.56
N GLU A 191 14.64 -5.19 -4.35
CA GLU A 191 13.65 -6.17 -3.89
C GLU A 191 12.27 -5.54 -3.74
N LEU A 192 12.18 -4.34 -3.15
CA LEU A 192 10.91 -3.62 -3.01
C LEU A 192 10.31 -3.26 -4.37
N LEU A 193 11.14 -2.80 -5.31
CA LEU A 193 10.72 -2.54 -6.69
C LEU A 193 10.19 -3.80 -7.38
N SER A 194 10.90 -4.93 -7.24
CA SER A 194 10.50 -6.22 -7.82
C SER A 194 9.15 -6.68 -7.28
N PHE A 195 8.97 -6.61 -5.95
CA PHE A 195 7.70 -6.89 -5.30
C PHE A 195 6.58 -5.99 -5.85
N TRP A 196 6.79 -4.68 -5.87
CA TRP A 196 5.77 -3.69 -6.23
C TRP A 196 5.40 -3.74 -7.73
N GLN A 197 6.37 -4.06 -8.59
CA GLN A 197 6.15 -4.25 -10.02
C GLN A 197 5.11 -5.33 -10.33
N GLY A 198 5.09 -6.39 -9.52
CA GLY A 198 4.22 -7.55 -9.70
C GLY A 198 2.75 -7.31 -9.31
N GLY A 199 2.45 -6.16 -8.70
CA GLY A 199 1.10 -5.80 -8.25
C GLY A 199 0.11 -5.56 -9.38
N GLY A 200 -1.18 -5.62 -9.01
CA GLY A 200 -2.31 -5.36 -9.89
C GLY A 200 -2.76 -6.52 -10.78
N VAL A 201 -3.86 -6.28 -11.51
CA VAL A 201 -4.45 -7.23 -12.47
C VAL A 201 -4.37 -6.61 -13.87
N GLY A 202 -3.43 -7.10 -14.67
CA GLY A 202 -3.14 -6.53 -15.98
C GLY A 202 -2.67 -5.07 -15.88
N PRO A 203 -3.28 -4.12 -16.60
CA PRO A 203 -2.90 -2.70 -16.51
C PRO A 203 -3.42 -1.99 -15.25
N PHE A 204 -4.38 -2.58 -14.55
CA PHE A 204 -5.01 -1.98 -13.37
C PHE A 204 -4.19 -2.23 -12.13
N TYR A 205 -4.01 -1.20 -11.31
CA TYR A 205 -3.28 -1.26 -10.03
C TYR A 205 -1.82 -1.71 -10.10
N ARG A 206 -1.22 -1.70 -11.30
CA ARG A 206 0.23 -1.89 -11.42
C ARG A 206 0.93 -0.68 -10.80
N TRP A 207 1.95 -0.92 -9.98
CA TRP A 207 2.64 0.14 -9.21
C TRP A 207 1.69 0.96 -8.33
N TYR A 208 0.71 0.30 -7.72
CA TYR A 208 -0.29 0.95 -6.88
C TYR A 208 0.18 1.08 -5.43
N GLY A 209 -0.04 2.24 -4.85
CA GLY A 209 0.20 2.49 -3.44
C GLY A 209 -0.86 3.40 -2.83
N ILE A 210 -0.87 3.44 -1.50
CA ILE A 210 -1.70 4.34 -0.69
C ILE A 210 -0.78 5.01 0.31
N ALA A 211 -0.62 6.33 0.19
CA ALA A 211 0.01 7.12 1.24
C ALA A 211 -1.06 7.46 2.29
N VAL A 212 -0.74 7.29 3.57
CA VAL A 212 -1.70 7.48 4.66
C VAL A 212 -1.28 8.67 5.51
N ALA A 213 -2.10 9.71 5.56
CA ALA A 213 -1.87 10.89 6.38
C ALA A 213 -2.91 11.00 7.51
N SER A 214 -2.57 11.76 8.55
CA SER A 214 -3.56 12.21 9.53
C SER A 214 -4.47 13.25 8.89
N SER A 215 -5.79 13.14 9.09
CA SER A 215 -6.74 14.13 8.57
C SER A 215 -6.58 15.52 9.19
N ALA A 216 -5.89 15.64 10.33
CA ALA A 216 -5.55 16.95 10.92
C ALA A 216 -4.56 17.76 10.06
N ASN A 217 -3.66 17.08 9.32
CA ASN A 217 -2.54 17.72 8.60
C ASN A 217 -2.90 18.23 7.18
N GLU A 218 -4.12 18.00 6.69
CA GLU A 218 -4.57 18.51 5.37
C GLU A 218 -5.31 19.86 5.47
N SER A 219 -5.46 20.41 6.67
CA SER A 219 -6.17 21.68 6.93
C SER A 219 -5.27 22.92 7.05
N SER A 220 -3.96 22.78 6.77
CA SER A 220 -2.95 23.86 6.85
C SER A 220 -2.37 24.23 5.49
#